data_AF-C5P009-F1
#
_entry.id   AF-C5P009-F1
#
_cell.length_a   1.000
_cell.length_b   1.000
_cell.length_c   1.000
_cell.angle_alpha   90.00
_cell.angle_beta   90.00
_cell.angle_gamma   90.00
#
_symmetry.space_group_name_H-M   'P 1'
#
loop_
_entity.id
_entity.type
_entity.pdbx_description
1 polymer ?
#
loop_
_entity_poly.entity_id
_entity_poly.type
_entity_poly.pdbx_seq_one_letter_code
_entity_poly.pdbx_strand_id
1 'polypeptide(L)'
;MDPADFDPRNAAQSSVISPANVPMSSSTPQPPPQPRRDIPRHYQCVYPVYFDKARSRVEGRKVSRKLAVANPLARDILDAVQLLGLEAGFEPDKIHPKDWANPGRVRVHLKREDGQPVNEKVKNKHHLYIFIANYLQVNPTTEKSPYRLRIRGLPTPEKPLPPPSAPRGWKMGTILPFHSPAYSGGGVTDNPFKEAMMEMQAQQGIAPNGGEAKKKKEKRKTRA
;
A
#
# COMPACT_ATOMS: atom_id res chain seq x y z
N MET A 1 43.35 -58.64 17.64
CA MET A 1 42.72 -57.78 18.66
C MET A 1 41.36 -58.35 18.98
N ASP A 2 41.15 -58.60 20.27
CA ASP A 2 39.98 -59.19 20.91
C ASP A 2 38.78 -58.21 20.88
N PRO A 3 37.53 -58.62 20.65
CA PRO A 3 36.35 -57.75 20.67
C PRO A 3 35.98 -57.15 22.05
N ALA A 4 36.85 -57.27 23.06
CA ALA A 4 36.60 -56.85 24.44
C ALA A 4 37.01 -55.40 24.79
N ASP A 5 37.60 -54.63 23.85
CA ASP A 5 38.11 -53.26 24.11
C ASP A 5 37.15 -52.13 23.65
N PHE A 6 35.91 -52.42 23.29
CA PHE A 6 34.91 -51.38 23.01
C PHE A 6 34.27 -50.90 24.32
N ASP A 7 34.86 -49.88 24.95
CA ASP A 7 34.26 -49.19 26.09
C ASP A 7 33.28 -48.09 25.61
N PRO A 8 31.95 -48.28 25.75
CA PRO A 8 30.96 -47.32 25.27
C PRO A 8 30.94 -46.00 26.06
N ARG A 9 31.71 -45.88 27.16
CA ARG A 9 31.72 -44.70 28.02
C ARG A 9 32.48 -43.51 27.43
N ASN A 10 33.32 -43.73 26.41
CA ASN A 10 34.14 -42.67 25.82
C ASN A 10 33.57 -42.09 24.52
N ALA A 11 32.44 -42.62 24.01
CA ALA A 11 31.76 -42.09 22.82
C ALA A 11 30.93 -40.82 23.10
N ALA A 12 30.76 -40.44 24.38
CA ALA A 12 29.89 -39.35 24.79
C ALA A 12 30.57 -37.96 24.84
N GLN A 13 31.84 -37.83 24.44
CA GLN A 13 32.59 -36.57 24.56
C GLN A 13 33.05 -35.94 23.24
N SER A 14 32.51 -36.37 22.10
CA SER A 14 32.74 -35.71 20.79
C SER A 14 31.51 -34.97 20.27
N SER A 15 30.61 -34.50 21.14
CA SER A 15 29.61 -33.50 20.77
C SER A 15 30.26 -32.11 20.70
N VAL A 16 30.97 -31.84 19.61
CA VAL A 16 31.61 -30.54 19.27
C VAL A 16 30.61 -29.40 19.02
N ILE A 17 29.32 -29.59 19.29
CA ILE A 17 28.28 -28.58 19.06
C ILE A 17 27.51 -28.38 20.35
N SER A 18 27.84 -27.30 21.07
CA SER A 18 27.01 -26.83 22.18
C SER A 18 25.66 -26.36 21.63
N PRO A 19 24.51 -26.78 22.18
CA PRO A 19 23.19 -26.35 21.72
C PRO A 19 22.93 -24.84 21.94
N ALA A 20 23.83 -24.13 22.61
CA ALA A 20 23.82 -22.68 22.75
C ALA A 20 24.31 -21.93 21.48
N ASN A 21 24.99 -22.63 20.55
CA ASN A 21 25.58 -22.03 19.35
C ASN A 21 24.77 -22.25 18.06
N VAL A 22 23.55 -22.81 18.15
CA VAL A 22 22.65 -22.87 16.99
C VAL A 22 22.02 -21.48 16.84
N PRO A 23 22.29 -20.71 15.77
CA PRO A 23 21.55 -19.48 15.53
C PRO A 23 20.09 -19.86 15.30
N MET A 24 19.24 -19.61 16.28
CA MET A 24 17.79 -19.63 16.08
C MET A 24 17.46 -18.49 15.11
N SER A 25 17.53 -18.77 13.81
CA SER A 25 16.84 -17.92 12.85
C SER A 25 15.36 -18.06 13.20
N SER A 26 14.79 -16.98 13.74
CA SER A 26 13.36 -16.86 13.96
C SER A 26 12.67 -16.76 12.60
N SER A 27 12.71 -17.83 11.82
CA SER A 27 11.87 -17.99 10.65
C SER A 27 10.50 -18.40 11.16
N THR A 28 9.71 -17.41 11.58
CA THR A 28 8.28 -17.60 11.76
C THR A 28 7.74 -18.21 10.46
N PRO A 29 7.16 -19.42 10.48
CA PRO A 29 6.61 -20.03 9.28
C PRO A 29 5.54 -19.09 8.73
N GLN A 30 5.81 -18.47 7.57
CA GLN A 30 4.78 -17.70 6.90
C GLN A 30 3.68 -18.67 6.48
N PRO A 31 2.40 -18.40 6.81
CA PRO A 31 1.32 -19.24 6.34
C PRO A 31 1.37 -19.30 4.80
N PRO A 32 1.04 -20.47 4.21
CA PRO A 32 1.04 -20.63 2.77
C PRO A 32 0.19 -19.52 2.12
N PRO A 33 0.59 -19.05 0.92
CA PRO A 33 -0.15 -18.00 0.23
C PRO A 33 -1.60 -18.45 0.04
N GLN A 34 -2.52 -17.82 0.76
CA GLN A 34 -3.94 -18.08 0.63
C GLN A 34 -4.35 -17.81 -0.83
N PRO A 35 -5.08 -18.72 -1.49
CA PRO A 35 -5.55 -18.48 -2.85
C PRO A 35 -6.38 -17.19 -2.87
N ARG A 36 -6.05 -16.30 -3.80
CA ARG A 36 -6.77 -15.03 -3.97
C ARG A 36 -8.21 -15.41 -4.32
N ARG A 37 -9.15 -15.17 -3.40
CA ARG A 37 -10.58 -15.41 -3.70
C ARG A 37 -10.93 -14.57 -4.92
N ASP A 38 -11.39 -15.22 -5.98
CA ASP A 38 -11.75 -14.53 -7.21
C ASP A 38 -12.95 -13.64 -6.95
N ILE A 39 -12.75 -12.32 -7.09
CA ILE A 39 -13.79 -11.34 -6.87
C ILE A 39 -14.77 -11.41 -8.06
N PRO A 40 -16.07 -11.65 -7.84
CA PRO A 40 -17.02 -11.82 -8.93
C PRO A 40 -17.09 -10.60 -9.85
N ARG A 41 -16.96 -10.82 -11.16
CA ARG A 41 -16.93 -9.73 -12.17
C ARG A 41 -18.26 -9.00 -12.33
N HIS A 42 -19.38 -9.63 -11.96
CA HIS A 42 -20.72 -9.04 -12.04
C HIS A 42 -21.00 -8.04 -10.90
N TYR A 43 -20.16 -8.01 -9.85
CA TYR A 43 -20.29 -7.04 -8.77
C TYR A 43 -20.05 -5.60 -9.26
N GLN A 44 -20.77 -4.66 -8.65
CA GLN A 44 -20.70 -3.25 -9.02
C GLN A 44 -19.34 -2.65 -8.66
N CYS A 45 -18.64 -2.10 -9.64
CA CYS A 45 -17.42 -1.32 -9.41
C CYS A 45 -17.73 0.01 -8.72
N VAL A 46 -16.94 0.33 -7.71
CA VAL A 46 -16.89 1.62 -7.02
C VAL A 46 -15.43 2.07 -6.96
N TYR A 47 -15.15 3.27 -7.44
CA TYR A 47 -13.81 3.85 -7.45
C TYR A 47 -13.77 5.13 -6.61
N PRO A 48 -12.60 5.49 -6.05
CA PRO A 48 -12.41 6.72 -5.28
C PRO A 48 -12.87 8.00 -5.99
N VAL A 49 -12.52 8.13 -7.27
CA VAL A 49 -12.87 9.30 -8.11
C VAL A 49 -14.36 9.62 -8.14
N TYR A 50 -15.24 8.66 -7.83
CA TYR A 50 -16.69 8.88 -7.79
C TYR A 50 -17.11 9.85 -6.68
N PHE A 51 -16.31 9.99 -5.63
CA PHE A 51 -16.56 10.82 -4.46
C PHE A 51 -15.63 12.01 -4.35
N ASP A 52 -14.74 12.21 -5.32
CA ASP A 52 -13.71 13.26 -5.26
C ASP A 52 -14.31 14.65 -5.54
N LYS A 53 -14.16 15.56 -4.58
CA LYS A 53 -14.65 16.94 -4.62
C LYS A 53 -13.88 17.80 -5.61
N ALA A 54 -12.62 17.48 -5.91
CA ALA A 54 -11.78 18.21 -6.86
C ALA A 54 -12.14 17.88 -8.32
N ARG A 55 -12.81 16.76 -8.56
CA ARG A 55 -13.21 16.29 -9.89
C ARG A 55 -14.62 16.74 -10.24
N SER A 56 -14.86 17.15 -11.47
CA SER A 56 -16.20 17.37 -12.03
C SER A 56 -16.93 16.06 -12.31
N ARG A 57 -18.22 16.14 -12.69
CA ARG A 57 -18.99 14.94 -13.10
C ARG A 57 -18.44 14.31 -14.37
N VAL A 58 -17.95 15.14 -15.30
CA VAL A 58 -17.31 14.70 -16.55
C VAL A 58 -15.97 14.03 -16.24
N GLU A 59 -15.23 14.53 -15.24
CA GLU A 59 -13.94 13.98 -14.80
C GLU A 59 -14.08 12.69 -13.97
N GLY A 60 -15.28 12.30 -13.55
CA GLY A 60 -15.53 10.99 -12.94
C GLY A 60 -16.43 11.01 -11.72
N ARG A 61 -16.58 12.16 -11.05
CA ARG A 61 -17.42 12.31 -9.86
C ARG A 61 -18.86 11.87 -10.15
N LYS A 62 -19.43 11.03 -9.28
CA LYS A 62 -20.81 10.52 -9.43
C LYS A 62 -21.80 11.18 -8.48
N VAL A 63 -21.32 11.68 -7.35
CA VAL A 63 -22.16 12.38 -6.35
C VAL A 63 -22.21 13.89 -6.59
N SER A 64 -23.10 14.57 -5.87
CA SER A 64 -23.16 16.04 -5.85
C SER A 64 -21.90 16.61 -5.17
N ARG A 65 -21.50 17.84 -5.51
CA ARG A 65 -20.32 18.47 -4.90
C ARG A 65 -20.47 18.66 -3.39
N LYS A 66 -21.72 18.76 -2.89
CA LYS A 66 -22.05 18.88 -1.47
C LYS A 66 -21.73 17.61 -0.68
N LEU A 67 -21.90 16.44 -1.31
CA LEU A 67 -21.61 15.13 -0.71
C LEU A 67 -20.17 14.65 -0.98
N ALA A 68 -19.49 15.23 -1.95
CA ALA A 68 -18.13 14.87 -2.30
C ALA A 68 -17.10 15.28 -1.23
N VAL A 69 -16.02 14.52 -1.12
CA VAL A 69 -14.95 14.68 -0.13
C VAL A 69 -13.59 14.93 -0.80
N ALA A 70 -12.65 15.49 -0.05
CA ALA A 70 -11.27 15.63 -0.53
C ALA A 70 -10.52 14.30 -0.34
N ASN A 71 -9.68 13.94 -1.32
CA ASN A 71 -8.79 12.77 -1.27
C ASN A 71 -9.50 11.46 -0.86
N PRO A 72 -10.63 11.05 -1.48
CA PRO A 72 -11.25 9.77 -1.14
C PRO A 72 -10.28 8.61 -1.40
N LEU A 73 -10.24 7.61 -0.52
CA LEU A 73 -9.43 6.40 -0.70
C LEU A 73 -10.31 5.16 -0.80
N ALA A 74 -9.87 4.16 -1.58
CA ALA A 74 -10.65 2.93 -1.78
C ALA A 74 -10.82 2.11 -0.49
N ARG A 75 -9.87 2.23 0.45
CA ARG A 75 -9.96 1.57 1.76
C ARG A 75 -11.14 2.10 2.58
N ASP A 76 -11.35 3.41 2.60
CA ASP A 76 -12.50 4.02 3.29
C ASP A 76 -13.84 3.66 2.66
N ILE A 77 -13.85 3.53 1.33
CA ILE A 77 -15.03 3.04 0.60
C ILE A 77 -15.35 1.60 0.99
N LEU A 78 -14.32 0.75 1.14
CA LEU A 78 -14.51 -0.63 1.60
C LEU A 78 -15.11 -0.65 3.01
N ASP A 79 -14.57 0.15 3.93
CA ASP A 79 -15.06 0.25 5.31
C ASP A 79 -16.54 0.72 5.34
N ALA A 80 -16.90 1.70 4.51
CA ALA A 80 -18.29 2.17 4.35
C ALA A 80 -19.25 1.06 3.87
N VAL A 81 -18.83 0.27 2.88
CA VAL A 81 -19.63 -0.82 2.32
C VAL A 81 -19.77 -1.97 3.32
N GLN A 82 -18.71 -2.30 4.05
CA GLN A 82 -18.72 -3.31 5.10
C GLN A 82 -19.64 -2.92 6.26
N LEU A 83 -19.66 -1.63 6.63
CA LEU A 83 -20.59 -1.12 7.65
C LEU A 83 -22.07 -1.28 7.26
N LEU A 84 -22.36 -1.25 5.95
CA LEU A 84 -23.71 -1.52 5.44
C LEU A 84 -24.07 -3.02 5.47
N GLY A 85 -23.13 -3.91 5.79
CA GLY A 85 -23.33 -5.35 5.76
C GLY A 85 -23.38 -5.94 4.34
N LEU A 86 -22.81 -5.24 3.36
CA LEU A 86 -22.74 -5.72 1.97
C LEU A 86 -21.46 -6.52 1.74
N GLU A 87 -21.58 -7.60 0.98
CA GLU A 87 -20.42 -8.35 0.50
C GLU A 87 -19.63 -7.50 -0.51
N ALA A 88 -18.31 -7.43 -0.31
CA ALA A 88 -17.43 -6.62 -1.14
C ALA A 88 -16.07 -7.28 -1.38
N GLY A 89 -15.59 -7.16 -2.62
CA GLY A 89 -14.22 -7.47 -3.00
C GLY A 89 -13.37 -6.20 -3.10
N PHE A 90 -12.11 -6.28 -2.66
CA PHE A 90 -11.18 -5.16 -2.69
C PHE A 90 -10.01 -5.46 -3.63
N GLU A 91 -9.80 -4.57 -4.61
CA GLU A 91 -8.74 -4.66 -5.60
C GLU A 91 -7.83 -3.42 -5.46
N PRO A 92 -6.78 -3.48 -4.62
CA PRO A 92 -5.95 -2.32 -4.31
C PRO A 92 -5.22 -1.77 -5.54
N ASP A 93 -4.83 -2.63 -6.48
CA ASP A 93 -3.97 -2.27 -7.62
C ASP A 93 -4.75 -1.70 -8.81
N LYS A 94 -6.10 -1.73 -8.78
CA LYS A 94 -6.93 -1.34 -9.91
C LYS A 94 -7.19 0.16 -9.92
N ILE A 95 -6.91 0.80 -11.05
CA ILE A 95 -6.97 2.25 -11.21
C ILE A 95 -8.13 2.63 -12.14
N HIS A 96 -8.78 3.76 -11.86
CA HIS A 96 -9.79 4.30 -12.78
C HIS A 96 -9.10 5.09 -13.92
N PRO A 97 -9.51 4.94 -15.19
CA PRO A 97 -8.85 5.61 -16.32
C PRO A 97 -8.79 7.15 -16.21
N LYS A 98 -9.77 7.77 -15.54
CA LYS A 98 -9.81 9.22 -15.30
C LYS A 98 -9.03 9.70 -14.07
N ASP A 99 -8.44 8.79 -13.32
CA ASP A 99 -7.71 9.09 -12.09
C ASP A 99 -6.56 8.11 -11.90
N TRP A 100 -5.55 8.24 -12.76
CA TRP A 100 -4.36 7.39 -12.82
C TRP A 100 -3.60 7.29 -11.48
N ALA A 101 -3.69 8.32 -10.64
CA ALA A 101 -2.89 8.47 -9.44
C ALA A 101 -3.50 7.80 -8.21
N ASN A 102 -4.81 7.57 -8.15
CA ASN A 102 -5.47 7.05 -6.95
C ASN A 102 -5.91 5.60 -7.16
N PRO A 103 -5.04 4.60 -6.86
CA PRO A 103 -5.37 3.20 -7.04
C PRO A 103 -6.37 2.70 -6.00
N GLY A 104 -7.16 1.72 -6.43
CA GLY A 104 -8.09 0.98 -5.60
C GLY A 104 -9.47 0.91 -6.23
N ARG A 105 -10.05 -0.28 -6.23
CA ARG A 105 -11.42 -0.54 -6.65
C ARG A 105 -12.11 -1.42 -5.64
N VAL A 106 -13.35 -1.07 -5.31
CA VAL A 106 -14.24 -1.91 -4.51
C VAL A 106 -15.30 -2.48 -5.44
N ARG A 107 -15.51 -3.79 -5.36
CA ARG A 107 -16.56 -4.53 -6.05
C ARG A 107 -17.64 -4.85 -5.04
N VAL A 108 -18.87 -4.39 -5.25
CA VAL A 108 -19.96 -4.52 -4.26
C VAL A 108 -21.06 -5.43 -4.80
N HIS A 109 -21.45 -6.43 -4.01
CA HIS A 109 -22.60 -7.27 -4.29
C HIS A 109 -23.88 -6.49 -3.96
N LEU A 110 -24.50 -5.89 -4.97
CA LEU A 110 -25.65 -5.01 -4.77
C LEU A 110 -26.99 -5.66 -5.14
N LYS A 111 -26.99 -6.54 -6.14
CA LYS A 111 -28.18 -7.23 -6.65
C LYS A 111 -27.90 -8.73 -6.70
N ARG A 112 -28.91 -9.51 -6.35
CA ARG A 112 -28.95 -10.96 -6.55
C ARG A 112 -29.18 -11.27 -8.03
N GLU A 113 -29.08 -12.55 -8.39
CA GLU A 113 -29.28 -13.02 -9.76
C GLU A 113 -30.70 -12.74 -10.30
N ASP A 114 -31.70 -12.69 -9.41
CA ASP A 114 -33.09 -12.31 -9.69
C ASP A 114 -33.29 -10.79 -9.93
N GLY A 115 -32.23 -9.99 -9.79
CA GLY A 115 -32.25 -8.54 -9.96
C GLY A 115 -32.70 -7.75 -8.73
N GLN A 116 -33.13 -8.41 -7.66
CA GLN A 116 -33.55 -7.77 -6.41
C GLN A 116 -32.34 -7.26 -5.61
N PRO A 117 -32.48 -6.17 -4.84
CA PRO A 117 -31.40 -5.67 -4.00
C PRO A 117 -31.03 -6.68 -2.91
N VAL A 118 -29.74 -6.85 -2.66
CA VAL A 118 -29.23 -7.74 -1.58
C VAL A 118 -29.61 -7.21 -0.20
N ASN A 119 -29.73 -5.89 -0.06
CA ASN A 119 -29.97 -5.18 1.20
C ASN A 119 -31.07 -4.14 1.05
N GLU A 120 -32.05 -4.13 1.95
CA GLU A 120 -33.20 -3.24 1.95
C GLU A 120 -32.82 -1.75 2.05
N LYS A 121 -31.73 -1.43 2.77
CA LYS A 121 -31.23 -0.06 2.93
C LYS A 121 -30.73 0.49 1.60
N VAL A 122 -30.20 -0.36 0.72
CA VAL A 122 -29.53 0.03 -0.52
C VAL A 122 -30.24 -0.53 -1.74
N LYS A 123 -31.30 0.18 -2.16
CA LYS A 123 -32.16 -0.23 -3.28
C LYS A 123 -31.47 -0.16 -4.65
N ASN A 124 -30.57 0.80 -4.83
CA ASN A 124 -29.90 1.03 -6.11
C ASN A 124 -28.49 1.59 -5.94
N LYS A 125 -27.76 1.67 -7.05
CA LYS A 125 -26.38 2.15 -7.11
C LYS A 125 -26.25 3.60 -6.64
N HIS A 126 -27.24 4.44 -6.89
CA HIS A 126 -27.19 5.83 -6.47
C HIS A 126 -27.32 5.99 -4.95
N HIS A 127 -28.21 5.21 -4.31
CA HIS A 127 -28.30 5.11 -2.86
C HIS A 127 -26.98 4.64 -2.26
N LEU A 128 -26.35 3.61 -2.83
CA LEU A 128 -25.03 3.15 -2.39
C LEU A 128 -24.03 4.30 -2.37
N TYR A 129 -24.01 5.12 -3.42
CA TYR A 129 -23.11 6.27 -3.50
C TYR A 129 -23.42 7.34 -2.47
N ILE A 130 -24.68 7.62 -2.17
CA ILE A 130 -25.05 8.58 -1.12
C ILE A 130 -24.58 8.08 0.25
N PHE A 131 -24.80 6.79 0.58
CA PHE A 131 -24.35 6.23 1.86
C PHE A 131 -22.83 6.28 2.00
N ILE A 132 -22.09 5.88 0.98
CA ILE A 132 -20.63 5.94 0.98
C ILE A 132 -20.18 7.40 1.14
N ALA A 133 -20.76 8.33 0.40
CA ALA A 133 -20.39 9.75 0.49
C ALA A 133 -20.61 10.31 1.90
N ASN A 134 -21.76 10.03 2.53
CA ASN A 134 -22.05 10.44 3.90
C ASN A 134 -21.04 9.84 4.89
N TYR A 135 -20.72 8.56 4.75
CA TYR A 135 -19.70 7.91 5.58
C TYR A 135 -18.34 8.60 5.43
N LEU A 136 -17.92 8.90 4.20
CA LEU A 136 -16.65 9.58 3.93
C LEU A 136 -16.62 11.02 4.47
N GLN A 137 -17.77 11.70 4.57
CA GLN A 137 -17.83 13.03 5.18
C GLN A 137 -17.62 12.97 6.69
N VAL A 138 -18.18 11.95 7.35
CA VAL A 138 -18.00 11.71 8.79
C VAL A 138 -16.58 11.19 9.08
N ASN A 139 -15.96 10.50 8.14
CA ASN A 139 -14.62 9.91 8.24
C ASN A 139 -13.67 10.52 7.19
N PRO A 140 -13.30 11.80 7.32
CA PRO A 140 -12.49 12.47 6.32
C PRO A 140 -11.09 11.85 6.22
N THR A 141 -10.56 11.79 5.00
CA THR A 141 -9.20 11.31 4.75
C THR A 141 -8.17 12.22 5.42
N THR A 142 -7.25 11.61 6.17
CA THR A 142 -6.10 12.29 6.80
C THR A 142 -4.80 11.72 6.25
N GLU A 143 -3.67 12.35 6.56
CA GLU A 143 -2.34 11.86 6.17
C GLU A 143 -2.02 10.47 6.72
N LYS A 144 -2.71 10.06 7.80
CA LYS A 144 -2.59 8.71 8.39
C LYS A 144 -3.45 7.67 7.68
N SER A 145 -4.43 8.07 6.88
CA SER A 145 -5.37 7.16 6.22
C SER A 145 -4.69 6.11 5.31
N PRO A 146 -3.66 6.43 4.51
CA PRO A 146 -2.93 5.44 3.71
C PRO A 146 -2.31 4.28 4.52
N TYR A 147 -1.94 4.52 5.78
CA TYR A 147 -1.32 3.51 6.66
C TYR A 147 -2.25 2.35 7.02
N ARG A 148 -3.58 2.56 6.92
CA ARG A 148 -4.55 1.49 7.18
C ARG A 148 -4.54 0.42 6.08
N LEU A 149 -4.02 0.74 4.91
CA LEU A 149 -3.94 -0.21 3.81
C LEU A 149 -2.65 -1.03 3.91
N ARG A 150 -2.80 -2.31 4.26
CA ARG A 150 -1.69 -3.28 4.27
C ARG A 150 -1.78 -4.16 3.03
N ILE A 151 -0.84 -3.99 2.10
CA ILE A 151 -0.68 -4.85 0.92
C ILE A 151 0.45 -5.84 1.21
N ARG A 152 0.22 -7.12 0.89
CA ARG A 152 1.22 -8.17 1.09
C ARG A 152 2.46 -7.86 0.25
N GLY A 153 3.64 -7.88 0.87
CA GLY A 153 4.92 -7.65 0.19
C GLY A 153 5.27 -6.18 -0.03
N LEU A 154 4.38 -5.23 0.31
CA LEU A 154 4.68 -3.80 0.25
C LEU A 154 5.07 -3.28 1.64
N PRO A 155 6.32 -2.78 1.84
CA PRO A 155 6.70 -2.18 3.10
C PRO A 155 5.92 -0.88 3.33
N THR A 156 5.50 -0.67 4.58
CA THR A 156 4.89 0.60 4.99
C THR A 156 6.01 1.59 5.33
N PRO A 157 6.03 2.80 4.77
CA PRO A 157 7.07 3.77 5.07
C PRO A 157 6.98 4.22 6.53
N GLU A 158 8.12 4.28 7.23
CA GLU A 158 8.17 4.71 8.64
C GLU A 158 7.85 6.19 8.80
N LYS A 159 8.19 7.01 7.79
CA LYS A 159 7.93 8.45 7.76
C LYS A 159 6.81 8.76 6.77
N PRO A 160 5.99 9.79 7.04
CA PRO A 160 4.97 10.23 6.10
C PRO A 160 5.62 10.67 4.79
N LEU A 161 5.07 10.18 3.68
CA LEU A 161 5.50 10.62 2.36
C LEU A 161 5.03 12.06 2.14
N PRO A 162 5.85 12.92 1.51
CA PRO A 162 5.39 14.23 1.08
C PRO A 162 4.27 14.08 0.05
N PRO A 163 3.38 15.07 -0.10
CA PRO A 163 2.35 15.05 -1.14
C PRO A 163 2.99 14.88 -2.54
N PRO A 164 2.40 14.05 -3.41
CA PRO A 164 2.95 13.81 -4.75
C PRO A 164 2.86 15.09 -5.60
N SER A 165 3.91 15.36 -6.38
CA SER A 165 3.93 16.53 -7.27
C SER A 165 3.14 16.23 -8.54
N ALA A 166 2.07 16.99 -8.78
CA ALA A 166 1.25 16.83 -9.97
C ALA A 166 1.91 17.46 -11.21
N PRO A 167 1.89 16.77 -12.38
CA PRO A 167 2.19 17.41 -13.64
C PRO A 167 1.32 18.65 -13.85
N ARG A 168 1.88 19.69 -14.47
CA ARG A 168 1.13 20.93 -14.72
C ARG A 168 -0.19 20.65 -15.46
N GLY A 169 -1.27 21.24 -14.95
CA GLY A 169 -2.61 21.10 -15.52
C GLY A 169 -3.37 19.82 -15.12
N TRP A 170 -2.70 18.84 -14.49
CA TRP A 170 -3.35 17.64 -14.00
C TRP A 170 -3.84 17.85 -12.56
N LYS A 171 -5.14 17.65 -12.33
CA LYS A 171 -5.67 17.57 -10.97
C LYS A 171 -5.28 16.22 -10.37
N MET A 172 -4.83 16.20 -9.13
CA MET A 172 -4.46 15.00 -8.38
C MET A 172 -4.71 15.23 -6.88
N GLY A 173 -5.03 14.16 -6.15
CA GLY A 173 -5.17 14.22 -4.70
C GLY A 173 -3.82 14.42 -4.00
N THR A 174 -3.83 15.12 -2.88
CA THR A 174 -2.62 15.34 -2.06
C THR A 174 -2.31 14.17 -1.14
N ILE A 175 -3.30 13.33 -0.85
CA ILE A 175 -3.16 12.13 -0.02
C ILE A 175 -3.53 10.93 -0.89
N LEU A 176 -2.56 10.05 -1.13
CA LEU A 176 -2.71 8.85 -1.96
C LEU A 176 -2.17 7.61 -1.23
N PRO A 177 -2.61 6.40 -1.60
CA PRO A 177 -2.01 5.15 -1.11
C PRO A 177 -0.53 5.03 -1.47
N PHE A 178 0.26 4.31 -0.67
CA PHE A 178 1.71 4.18 -0.89
C PHE A 178 2.08 3.48 -2.21
N HIS A 179 1.24 2.58 -2.70
CA HIS A 179 1.40 1.92 -4.01
C HIS A 179 0.84 2.76 -5.18
N SER A 180 0.55 4.04 -4.95
CA SER A 180 0.15 4.95 -6.01
C SER A 180 1.27 5.07 -7.06
N PRO A 181 0.92 5.00 -8.37
CA PRO A 181 1.87 5.30 -9.45
C PRO A 181 2.51 6.70 -9.34
N ALA A 182 1.87 7.63 -8.62
CA ALA A 182 2.39 8.97 -8.39
C ALA A 182 3.61 9.02 -7.46
N TYR A 183 3.82 7.99 -6.63
CA TYR A 183 5.03 7.87 -5.79
C TYR A 183 6.12 7.02 -6.44
N SER A 184 5.73 5.98 -7.18
CA SER A 184 6.67 5.06 -7.85
C SER A 184 7.18 5.56 -9.20
N GLY A 185 6.84 6.80 -9.60
CA GLY A 185 7.37 7.43 -10.81
C GLY A 185 6.91 6.80 -12.14
N GLY A 186 5.84 5.99 -12.13
CA GLY A 186 5.34 5.33 -13.36
C GLY A 186 6.37 4.47 -14.10
N GLY A 187 7.43 4.00 -13.42
CA GLY A 187 8.54 3.25 -14.03
C GLY A 187 9.74 4.11 -14.45
N VAL A 188 9.75 5.40 -14.14
CA VAL A 188 10.94 6.25 -14.26
C VAL A 188 11.28 6.74 -12.87
N THR A 189 12.32 6.16 -12.27
CA THR A 189 12.82 6.68 -10.99
C THR A 189 13.45 8.05 -11.23
N ASP A 190 13.21 9.01 -10.33
CA ASP A 190 13.76 10.36 -10.45
C ASP A 190 15.31 10.36 -10.41
N ASN A 191 15.91 9.30 -9.85
CA ASN A 191 17.36 9.08 -9.80
C ASN A 191 17.74 7.63 -10.16
N PRO A 192 17.78 7.26 -11.45
CA PRO A 192 18.20 5.92 -11.89
C PRO A 192 19.62 5.57 -11.40
N PHE A 193 20.47 6.60 -11.25
CA PHE A 193 21.82 6.48 -10.71
C PHE A 193 21.88 6.07 -9.22
N LYS A 194 20.91 6.49 -8.41
CA LYS A 194 20.88 6.20 -6.98
C LYS A 194 20.41 4.77 -6.71
N GLU A 195 19.50 4.29 -7.53
CA GLU A 195 19.01 2.92 -7.52
C GLU A 195 20.10 1.95 -8.00
N ALA A 196 20.78 2.28 -9.10
CA ALA A 196 21.94 1.52 -9.57
C ALA A 196 23.09 1.48 -8.54
N MET A 197 23.34 2.58 -7.82
CA MET A 197 24.32 2.57 -6.72
C MET A 197 23.88 1.73 -5.53
N MET A 198 22.60 1.78 -5.15
CA MET A 198 22.09 0.98 -4.03
C MET A 198 22.11 -0.52 -4.36
N GLU A 199 21.82 -0.88 -5.62
CA GLU A 199 21.91 -2.25 -6.13
C GLU A 199 23.37 -2.73 -6.22
N MET A 200 24.28 -1.90 -6.76
CA MET A 200 25.71 -2.20 -6.82
C MET A 200 26.34 -2.33 -5.42
N GLN A 201 25.90 -1.48 -4.48
CA GLN A 201 26.37 -1.51 -3.09
C GLN A 201 25.83 -2.73 -2.32
N ALA A 202 24.59 -3.16 -2.62
CA ALA A 202 24.01 -4.39 -2.08
C ALA A 202 24.69 -5.64 -2.63
N GLN A 203 25.14 -5.64 -3.89
CA GLN A 203 25.90 -6.74 -4.49
C GLN A 203 27.38 -6.78 -4.09
N GLN A 204 27.98 -5.64 -3.73
CA GLN A 204 29.39 -5.57 -3.33
C GLN A 204 29.63 -5.61 -1.81
N GLY A 205 28.59 -5.58 -0.97
CA GLY A 205 28.76 -5.73 0.48
C GLY A 205 29.57 -4.61 1.16
N ILE A 206 29.61 -3.41 0.56
CA ILE A 206 30.42 -2.28 1.08
C ILE A 206 29.55 -1.44 2.01
N ALA A 207 29.81 -1.55 3.32
CA ALA A 207 29.26 -0.66 4.34
C ALA A 207 29.71 0.80 4.12
N PRO A 208 28.87 1.81 4.44
CA PRO A 208 29.23 3.20 4.21
C PRO A 208 30.33 3.63 5.19
N ASN A 209 31.54 3.81 4.66
CA ASN A 209 32.64 4.36 5.43
C ASN A 209 32.43 5.88 5.56
N GLY A 210 32.32 6.35 6.81
CA GLY A 210 32.17 7.76 7.13
C GLY A 210 33.39 8.55 6.65
N GLY A 211 33.16 9.56 5.81
CA GLY A 211 34.18 10.45 5.25
C GLY A 211 33.83 11.91 5.47
N GLU A 212 34.68 12.58 6.23
CA GLU A 212 34.62 13.93 6.79
C GLU A 212 34.14 15.07 5.85
N ALA A 213 33.33 15.95 6.44
CA ALA A 213 32.92 17.23 5.86
C ALA A 213 34.10 18.22 5.80
N LYS A 214 34.60 18.53 4.60
CA LYS A 214 35.50 19.67 4.40
C LYS A 214 34.73 20.99 4.28
N LYS A 215 34.87 21.80 5.33
CA LYS A 215 34.50 23.22 5.47
C LYS A 215 34.87 24.05 4.22
N LYS A 216 33.89 24.61 3.52
CA LYS A 216 34.11 25.59 2.45
C LYS A 216 34.28 26.98 3.08
N LYS A 217 35.51 27.51 3.03
CA LYS A 217 35.90 28.82 3.55
C LYS A 217 35.39 29.93 2.62
N GLU A 218 34.51 30.77 3.15
CA GLU A 218 33.99 31.98 2.52
C GLU A 218 35.13 33.00 2.30
N LYS A 219 35.30 33.47 1.07
CA LYS A 219 36.26 34.52 0.72
C LYS A 219 35.49 35.80 0.42
N ARG A 220 35.34 36.64 1.46
CA ARG A 220 35.00 38.06 1.36
C ARG A 220 35.91 38.72 0.32
N LYS A 221 35.32 39.39 -0.67
CA LYS A 221 36.01 40.34 -1.54
C LYS A 221 35.49 41.73 -1.20
N THR A 222 36.30 42.45 -0.43
CA THR A 222 36.20 43.89 -0.15
C THR A 222 37.25 44.59 -1.01
N ARG A 223 37.00 45.88 -1.32
CA ARG A 223 37.80 46.88 -2.07
C ARG A 223 37.24 47.16 -3.47
N ALA A 224 37.08 48.40 -3.90
CA ALA A 224 37.38 49.71 -3.31
C ALA A 224 36.40 50.73 -3.91
#